data_AF-A0AAN4TM00-F1
#
_entry.id   AF-A0AAN4TM00-F1
#
_cell.length_a   1.000
_cell.length_b   1.000
_cell.length_c   1.000
_cell.angle_alpha   90.00
_cell.angle_beta   90.00
_cell.angle_gamma   90.00
#
_symmetry.space_group_name_H-M   'P 1'
#
loop_
_entity.id
_entity.type
_entity.pdbx_description
1 polymer ?
#
loop_
_entity_poly.entity_id
_entity_poly.type
_entity_poly.pdbx_seq_one_letter_code
_entity_poly.pdbx_strand_id
1 'polypeptide(L)'
;MKDFERSFRKGSESVNRRVILTFRALFNRIARSSRYSDELVEVEILRIKFGAGLLQAAIDGGEITKKELGLRKAALKTINAKLKHRNDFIVLASGALAVYGLTSFNPKEHSSVLLDLFPSLSATALGQVPSLFVLSMLALTGVLLIERAAMLSAVARNEEIVNVIDSL
;
A
#
# COMPACT_ATOMS: atom_id res chain seq x y z
N MET A 1 18.53 12.09 -24.17
CA MET A 1 17.45 12.25 -23.16
C MET A 1 16.06 11.85 -23.66
N LYS A 2 15.56 12.37 -24.80
CA LYS A 2 14.21 11.99 -25.32
C LYS A 2 14.06 10.51 -25.73
N ASP A 3 15.09 9.92 -26.33
CA ASP A 3 15.07 8.49 -26.71
C ASP A 3 15.18 7.54 -25.51
N PHE A 4 15.80 8.05 -24.45
CA PHE A 4 15.96 7.36 -23.18
C PHE A 4 14.64 7.28 -22.41
N GLU A 5 13.92 8.40 -22.29
CA GLU A 5 12.58 8.46 -21.69
C GLU A 5 11.56 7.62 -22.47
N ARG A 6 11.67 7.60 -23.79
CA ARG A 6 10.79 6.82 -24.68
C ARG A 6 11.03 5.31 -24.57
N SER A 7 12.29 4.88 -24.42
CA SER A 7 12.65 3.47 -24.17
C SER A 7 12.23 3.02 -22.77
N PHE A 8 12.34 3.90 -21.77
CA PHE A 8 11.89 3.62 -20.40
C PHE A 8 10.38 3.46 -20.31
N ARG A 9 9.61 4.39 -20.89
CA ARG A 9 8.14 4.31 -20.91
C ARG A 9 7.69 3.03 -21.61
N LYS A 10 8.27 2.69 -22.76
CA LYS A 10 7.98 1.42 -23.46
C LYS A 10 8.36 0.19 -22.62
N GLY A 11 9.51 0.20 -21.96
CA GLY A 11 9.96 -0.90 -21.11
C GLY A 11 9.03 -1.13 -19.92
N SER A 12 8.77 -0.06 -19.14
CA SER A 12 7.92 -0.10 -17.94
C SER A 12 6.46 -0.43 -18.26
N GLU A 13 5.91 0.14 -19.33
CA GLU A 13 4.51 -0.04 -19.72
C GLU A 13 4.25 -1.43 -20.35
N SER A 14 5.18 -1.96 -21.16
CA SER A 14 5.06 -3.30 -21.74
C SER A 14 5.16 -4.41 -20.68
N VAL A 15 5.86 -4.14 -19.58
CA VAL A 15 6.07 -5.10 -18.49
C VAL A 15 4.91 -5.04 -17.49
N ASN A 16 4.46 -3.84 -17.09
CA ASN A 16 3.28 -3.68 -16.24
C ASN A 16 2.03 -4.30 -16.88
N ARG A 17 1.85 -4.17 -18.21
CA ARG A 17 0.75 -4.80 -18.94
C ARG A 17 0.83 -6.32 -19.02
N ARG A 18 2.01 -6.93 -18.96
CA ARG A 18 2.17 -8.38 -19.05
C ARG A 18 2.09 -9.06 -17.68
N VAL A 19 2.72 -8.48 -16.67
CA VAL A 19 3.01 -9.16 -15.41
C VAL A 19 2.17 -8.64 -14.23
N ILE A 20 1.64 -7.42 -14.27
CA ILE A 20 0.96 -6.83 -13.10
C ILE A 20 -0.54 -6.65 -13.32
N LEU A 21 -0.97 -6.29 -14.53
CA LEU A 21 -2.36 -5.91 -14.83
C LEU A 21 -3.21 -7.03 -15.45
N THR A 22 -2.71 -8.26 -15.58
CA THR A 22 -3.46 -9.37 -16.18
C THR A 22 -4.15 -10.23 -15.14
N PHE A 23 -5.37 -10.71 -15.45
CA PHE A 23 -6.08 -11.70 -14.64
C PHE A 23 -5.25 -12.98 -14.43
N ARG A 24 -4.44 -13.36 -15.42
CA ARG A 24 -3.50 -14.48 -15.32
C ARG A 24 -2.41 -14.21 -14.28
N ALA A 25 -1.86 -13.00 -14.23
CA ALA A 25 -0.90 -12.63 -13.19
C ALA A 25 -1.53 -12.60 -11.80
N LEU A 26 -2.80 -12.17 -11.68
CA LEU A 26 -3.54 -12.23 -10.42
C LEU A 26 -3.66 -13.68 -9.92
N PHE A 27 -4.07 -14.62 -10.79
CA PHE A 27 -4.13 -16.04 -10.44
C PHE A 27 -2.76 -16.63 -10.11
N ASN A 28 -1.73 -16.33 -10.89
CA ASN A 28 -0.36 -16.80 -10.62
C ASN A 28 0.20 -16.24 -9.30
N ARG A 29 -0.18 -15.01 -8.93
CA ARG A 29 0.14 -14.38 -7.64
C ARG A 29 -0.56 -15.08 -6.48
N ILE A 30 -1.85 -15.41 -6.64
CA ILE A 30 -2.61 -16.18 -5.64
C ILE A 30 -2.01 -17.58 -5.50
N ALA A 31 -1.65 -18.23 -6.61
CA ALA A 31 -1.06 -19.57 -6.65
C ALA A 31 0.44 -19.61 -6.30
N ARG A 32 1.07 -18.47 -6.02
CA ARG A 32 2.52 -18.34 -5.73
C ARG A 32 3.43 -19.09 -6.71
N SER A 33 3.13 -18.99 -8.01
CA SER A 33 3.90 -19.65 -9.05
C SER A 33 5.37 -19.19 -9.04
N SER A 34 6.33 -20.13 -9.00
CA SER A 34 7.77 -19.82 -9.04
C SER A 34 8.15 -19.00 -10.27
N ARG A 35 7.62 -19.38 -11.44
CA ARG A 35 7.83 -18.68 -12.71
C ARG A 35 7.40 -17.21 -12.67
N TYR A 36 6.30 -16.90 -11.99
CA TYR A 36 5.85 -15.52 -11.82
C TYR A 36 6.81 -14.72 -10.92
N SER A 37 7.31 -15.34 -9.85
CA SER A 37 8.31 -14.71 -8.99
C SER A 37 9.62 -14.44 -9.75
N ASP A 38 10.10 -15.40 -10.55
CA ASP A 38 11.33 -15.26 -11.33
C ASP A 38 11.21 -14.14 -12.38
N GLU A 39 10.11 -14.11 -13.14
CA GLU A 39 9.83 -13.04 -14.11
C GLU A 39 9.74 -11.66 -13.42
N LEU A 40 9.21 -11.59 -12.21
CA LEU A 40 9.12 -10.35 -11.44
C LEU A 40 10.50 -9.89 -10.94
N VAL A 41 11.36 -10.82 -10.50
CA VAL A 41 12.73 -10.52 -10.08
C VAL A 41 13.56 -9.99 -11.25
N GLU A 42 13.49 -10.60 -12.43
CA GLU A 42 14.21 -10.12 -13.61
C GLU A 42 13.81 -8.68 -13.98
N VAL A 43 12.52 -8.38 -13.90
CA VAL A 43 11.98 -7.04 -14.14
C VAL A 43 12.52 -6.03 -13.13
N GLU A 44 12.54 -6.38 -11.85
CA GLU A 44 13.07 -5.49 -10.81
C GLU A 44 14.57 -5.26 -10.96
N ILE A 45 15.35 -6.29 -11.33
CA ILE A 45 16.78 -6.14 -11.63
C ILE A 45 16.99 -5.14 -12.78
N LEU A 46 16.18 -5.21 -13.84
CA LEU A 46 16.27 -4.28 -14.96
C LEU A 46 15.96 -2.84 -14.54
N ARG A 47 14.94 -2.64 -13.69
CA ARG A 47 14.57 -1.32 -13.15
C ARG A 47 15.68 -0.74 -12.29
N ILE A 48 16.27 -1.55 -11.40
CA ILE A 48 17.37 -1.12 -10.53
C ILE A 48 18.57 -0.69 -11.36
N LYS A 49 19.03 -1.53 -12.30
CA LYS A 49 20.18 -1.21 -13.18
C LYS A 49 19.97 0.07 -13.97
N PHE A 50 18.77 0.26 -14.51
CA PHE A 50 18.43 1.45 -15.25
C PHE A 50 18.43 2.71 -14.38
N GLY A 51 17.83 2.63 -13.18
CA GLY A 51 17.82 3.73 -12.22
C GLY A 51 19.22 4.09 -11.73
N ALA A 52 20.07 3.09 -11.49
CA ALA A 52 21.47 3.30 -11.10
C ALA A 52 22.24 4.01 -12.21
N GLY A 53 22.10 3.57 -13.46
CA GLY A 53 22.74 4.22 -14.61
C GLY A 53 22.34 5.70 -14.76
N LEU A 54 21.08 6.04 -14.46
CA LEU A 54 20.62 7.44 -14.44
C LEU A 54 21.29 8.28 -13.38
N LEU A 55 21.31 7.79 -12.15
CA LEU A 55 21.91 8.51 -11.05
C LEU A 55 23.41 8.67 -11.25
N GLN A 56 24.08 7.65 -11.79
CA GLN A 56 25.50 7.73 -12.12
C GLN A 56 25.76 8.83 -13.17
N ALA A 57 24.96 8.87 -14.24
CA ALA A 57 25.07 9.93 -15.26
C ALA A 57 24.83 11.34 -14.68
N ALA A 58 23.92 11.48 -13.72
CA ALA A 58 23.66 12.75 -13.03
C ALA A 58 24.80 13.16 -12.08
N ILE A 59 25.46 12.19 -11.43
CA ILE A 59 26.67 12.43 -10.62
C ILE A 59 27.82 12.87 -11.51
N ASP A 60 28.06 12.14 -12.61
CA ASP A 60 29.14 12.43 -13.55
C ASP A 60 28.94 13.79 -14.26
N GLY A 61 27.69 14.17 -14.49
CA GLY A 61 27.29 15.49 -14.99
C GLY A 61 27.33 16.62 -13.95
N GLY A 62 27.61 16.30 -12.67
CA GLY A 62 27.66 17.28 -11.58
C GLY A 62 26.30 17.84 -11.15
N GLU A 63 25.20 17.26 -11.62
CA GLU A 63 23.83 17.69 -11.28
C GLU A 63 23.42 17.31 -9.85
N ILE A 64 23.99 16.22 -9.33
CA ILE A 64 23.68 15.67 -8.01
C ILE A 64 24.96 15.20 -7.32
N THR A 65 25.11 15.52 -6.04
CA THR A 65 26.24 15.03 -5.23
C THR A 65 25.90 13.74 -4.48
N LYS A 66 26.93 12.91 -4.20
CA LYS A 66 26.78 11.71 -3.35
C LYS A 66 26.23 12.03 -1.96
N LYS A 67 26.55 13.21 -1.41
CA LYS A 67 26.06 13.67 -0.11
C LYS A 67 24.55 13.92 -0.13
N GLU A 68 24.03 14.54 -1.18
CA GLU A 68 22.59 14.77 -1.36
C GLU A 68 21.81 13.46 -1.53
N LEU A 69 22.38 12.49 -2.26
CA LEU A 69 21.79 11.14 -2.36
C LEU A 69 21.71 10.44 -1.00
N GLY A 70 22.77 10.56 -0.18
CA GLY A 70 22.78 10.02 1.19
C GLY A 70 21.69 10.64 2.08
N LEU A 71 21.53 11.96 2.03
CA LEU A 71 20.45 12.65 2.76
C LEU A 71 19.06 12.23 2.27
N ARG A 72 18.88 12.12 0.94
CA ARG A 72 17.61 11.69 0.35
C ARG A 72 17.26 10.26 0.71
N LYS A 73 18.23 9.35 0.70
CA LYS A 73 18.07 7.97 1.19
C LYS A 73 17.61 7.93 2.64
N ALA A 74 18.27 8.69 3.53
CA ALA A 74 17.91 8.75 4.95
C ALA A 74 16.48 9.29 5.16
N ALA A 75 16.10 10.32 4.40
CA ALA A 75 14.74 10.86 4.42
C ALA A 75 13.70 9.82 3.98
N LEU A 76 13.94 9.10 2.89
CA LEU A 76 13.04 8.05 2.40
C LEU A 76 12.86 6.90 3.40
N LYS A 77 13.95 6.44 4.04
CA LYS A 77 13.87 5.42 5.10
C LYS A 77 13.06 5.92 6.31
N THR A 78 13.22 7.18 6.68
CA THR A 78 12.46 7.80 7.78
C THR A 78 10.97 7.92 7.44
N ILE A 79 10.63 8.30 6.20
CA ILE A 79 9.25 8.36 5.71
C ILE A 79 8.63 6.96 5.74
N ASN A 80 9.35 5.94 5.27
CA ASN A 80 8.86 4.56 5.30
C ASN A 80 8.58 4.06 6.71
N ALA A 81 9.46 4.36 7.68
CA ALA A 81 9.21 4.03 9.08
C ALA A 81 7.91 4.66 9.59
N LYS A 82 7.68 5.96 9.31
CA LYS A 82 6.44 6.66 9.70
C LYS A 82 5.19 6.09 9.02
N LEU A 83 5.28 5.79 7.72
CA LEU A 83 4.17 5.16 6.97
C LEU A 83 3.85 3.76 7.50
N LYS A 84 4.88 2.99 7.88
CA LYS A 84 4.70 1.67 8.51
C LYS A 84 3.99 1.79 9.85
N HIS A 85 4.43 2.72 10.72
CA HIS A 85 3.74 2.98 11.98
C HIS A 85 2.26 3.37 11.77
N ARG A 86 1.96 4.21 10.77
CA ARG A 86 0.57 4.56 10.43
C ARG A 86 -0.24 3.37 9.92
N ASN A 87 0.37 2.51 9.09
CA ASN A 87 -0.26 1.28 8.64
C ASN A 87 -0.54 0.32 9.83
N ASP A 88 0.41 0.16 10.75
CA ASP A 88 0.25 -0.71 11.92
C ASP A 88 -0.88 -0.21 12.82
N PHE A 89 -1.00 1.11 13.01
CA PHE A 89 -2.14 1.72 13.69
C PHE A 89 -3.47 1.40 12.99
N ILE A 90 -3.54 1.52 11.66
CA ILE A 90 -4.76 1.21 10.90
C ILE A 90 -5.13 -0.27 11.00
N VAL A 91 -4.15 -1.18 10.99
CA VAL A 91 -4.39 -2.62 11.19
C VAL A 91 -4.94 -2.88 12.59
N LEU A 92 -4.38 -2.26 13.63
CA LEU A 92 -4.88 -2.38 15.00
C LEU A 92 -6.29 -1.80 15.15
N ALA A 93 -6.53 -0.61 14.58
CA ALA A 93 -7.84 0.04 14.63
C ALA A 93 -8.92 -0.76 13.89
N SER A 94 -8.63 -1.24 12.68
CA SER A 94 -9.54 -2.10 11.92
C SER A 94 -9.77 -3.46 12.60
N GLY A 95 -8.75 -4.05 13.22
CA GLY A 95 -8.86 -5.26 14.03
C GLY A 95 -9.78 -5.06 15.24
N ALA A 96 -9.61 -3.95 15.98
CA ALA A 96 -10.48 -3.60 17.10
C ALA A 96 -11.94 -3.38 16.66
N LEU A 97 -12.16 -2.69 15.54
CA LEU A 97 -13.49 -2.48 14.95
C LEU A 97 -14.14 -3.81 14.52
N ALA A 98 -13.38 -4.73 13.93
CA ALA A 98 -13.88 -6.04 13.54
C ALA A 98 -14.27 -6.89 14.76
N VAL A 99 -13.45 -6.90 15.82
CA VAL A 99 -13.77 -7.60 17.08
C VAL A 99 -15.03 -7.00 17.72
N TYR A 100 -15.11 -5.67 17.82
CA TYR A 100 -16.28 -4.98 18.37
C TYR A 100 -17.56 -5.28 17.58
N GLY A 101 -17.48 -5.25 16.24
CA GLY A 101 -18.58 -5.63 15.36
C GLY A 101 -19.03 -7.07 15.57
N LEU A 102 -18.10 -8.03 15.63
CA LEU A 102 -18.40 -9.46 15.84
C LEU A 102 -19.03 -9.72 17.22
N THR A 103 -18.58 -9.05 18.27
CA THR A 103 -19.19 -9.16 19.61
C THR A 103 -20.61 -8.60 19.70
N SER A 104 -21.00 -7.71 18.78
CA SER A 104 -22.35 -7.13 18.69
C SER A 104 -23.36 -8.03 17.95
N PHE A 105 -22.94 -9.13 17.31
CA PHE A 105 -23.80 -9.99 16.49
C PHE A 105 -24.48 -11.13 17.27
N ASN A 106 -24.44 -11.15 18.61
CA ASN A 106 -25.16 -12.16 19.41
C ASN A 106 -26.50 -11.60 19.94
N PRO A 107 -27.63 -11.77 19.22
CA PRO A 107 -28.90 -11.13 19.55
C PRO A 107 -29.59 -11.69 20.80
N LYS A 108 -29.05 -12.74 21.43
CA LYS A 108 -29.70 -13.43 22.55
C LYS A 108 -29.25 -13.00 23.95
N GLU A 109 -28.12 -12.32 24.11
CA GLU A 109 -27.62 -12.00 25.47
C GLU A 109 -27.03 -10.60 25.67
N HIS A 110 -26.76 -9.82 24.62
CA HIS A 110 -26.23 -8.48 24.79
C HIS A 110 -26.96 -7.48 23.91
N SER A 111 -27.72 -6.57 24.53
CA SER A 111 -28.01 -5.26 23.92
C SER A 111 -26.67 -4.71 23.45
N SER A 112 -26.57 -4.36 22.16
CA SER A 112 -25.37 -3.74 21.62
C SER A 112 -24.89 -2.65 22.59
N VAL A 113 -23.60 -2.59 22.92
CA VAL A 113 -23.04 -1.64 23.90
C VAL A 113 -23.41 -0.17 23.60
N LEU A 114 -23.77 0.15 22.35
CA LEU A 114 -24.32 1.44 21.94
C LEU A 114 -25.73 1.77 22.51
N LEU A 115 -26.57 0.76 22.74
CA LEU A 115 -27.90 0.90 23.34
C LEU A 115 -27.80 1.16 24.86
N ASP A 116 -26.76 0.64 25.51
CA ASP A 116 -26.52 0.85 26.94
C ASP A 116 -25.86 2.21 27.24
N LEU A 117 -25.01 2.72 26.33
CA LEU A 117 -24.40 4.06 26.48
C LEU A 117 -25.33 5.21 26.07
N PHE A 118 -26.30 4.95 25.18
CA PHE A 118 -27.24 5.97 24.70
C PHE A 118 -28.68 5.44 24.71
N PRO A 119 -29.34 5.40 25.88
CA PRO A 119 -30.70 4.89 26.01
C PRO A 119 -31.73 5.68 25.17
N SER A 120 -31.41 6.91 24.74
CA SER A 120 -32.25 7.75 23.86
C SER A 120 -32.26 7.31 22.39
N LEU A 121 -31.34 6.44 21.96
CA LEU A 121 -31.35 5.84 20.61
C LEU A 121 -32.29 4.64 20.49
N SER A 122 -32.74 4.06 21.61
CA SER A 122 -33.73 2.96 21.62
C SER A 122 -35.12 3.40 21.14
N ALA A 123 -35.43 4.70 21.25
CA ALA A 123 -36.74 5.27 20.94
C ALA A 123 -36.82 5.94 19.55
N THR A 124 -35.74 5.98 18.78
CA THR A 124 -35.72 6.57 17.44
C THR A 124 -35.61 5.48 16.37
N ALA A 125 -36.13 5.75 15.17
CA ALA A 125 -36.14 4.82 14.02
C ALA A 125 -34.75 4.26 13.63
N LEU A 126 -33.67 4.77 14.23
CA LEU A 126 -32.30 4.25 14.16
C LEU A 126 -32.07 2.95 14.95
N GLY A 127 -32.88 2.66 15.98
CA GLY A 127 -32.81 1.42 16.76
C GLY A 127 -33.27 0.18 15.98
N GLN A 128 -33.96 0.36 14.85
CA GLN A 128 -34.44 -0.73 13.98
C GLN A 128 -33.61 -0.91 12.71
N VAL A 129 -32.51 -0.17 12.53
CA VAL A 129 -31.72 -0.24 11.30
C VAL A 129 -30.27 -0.64 11.59
N PRO A 130 -30.03 -1.91 11.96
CA PRO A 130 -28.68 -2.50 11.98
C PRO A 130 -27.92 -2.25 10.67
N SER A 131 -28.64 -2.07 9.55
CA SER A 131 -28.03 -1.90 8.24
C SER A 131 -27.26 -0.58 8.09
N LEU A 132 -27.69 0.56 8.66
CA LEU A 132 -26.97 1.84 8.51
C LEU A 132 -25.67 1.88 9.30
N PHE A 133 -25.66 1.33 10.51
CA PHE A 133 -24.45 1.19 11.33
C PHE A 133 -23.47 0.19 10.71
N VAL A 134 -23.95 -0.95 10.23
CA VAL A 134 -23.10 -1.92 9.50
C VAL A 134 -22.57 -1.30 8.21
N LEU A 135 -23.38 -0.53 7.48
CA LEU A 135 -22.95 0.16 6.26
C LEU A 135 -21.92 1.25 6.55
N SER A 136 -22.05 2.00 7.65
CA SER A 136 -21.06 3.01 8.04
C SER A 136 -19.74 2.38 8.50
N MET A 137 -19.78 1.25 9.22
CA MET A 137 -18.60 0.47 9.58
C MET A 137 -17.92 -0.15 8.36
N LEU A 138 -18.69 -0.66 7.40
CA LEU A 138 -18.17 -1.15 6.12
C LEU A 138 -17.53 -0.02 5.29
N ALA A 139 -18.18 1.15 5.23
CA ALA A 139 -17.64 2.32 4.53
C ALA A 139 -16.33 2.79 5.18
N LEU A 140 -16.28 2.89 6.51
CA LEU A 140 -15.07 3.24 7.25
C LEU A 140 -13.95 2.24 7.00
N THR A 141 -14.25 0.93 7.06
CA THR A 141 -13.29 -0.13 6.77
C THR A 141 -12.78 -0.05 5.33
N GLY A 142 -13.66 0.25 4.37
CA GLY A 142 -13.29 0.47 2.97
C GLY A 142 -12.32 1.63 2.80
N VAL A 143 -12.58 2.77 3.43
CA VAL A 143 -11.68 3.94 3.41
C VAL A 143 -10.32 3.59 4.02
N LEU A 144 -10.30 2.89 5.16
CA LEU A 144 -9.06 2.45 5.82
C LEU A 144 -8.24 1.49 4.93
N LEU A 145 -8.90 0.59 4.21
CA LEU A 145 -8.24 -0.33 3.27
C LEU A 145 -7.65 0.40 2.06
N ILE A 146 -8.35 1.40 1.52
CA ILE A 146 -7.84 2.24 0.42
C ILE A 146 -6.62 3.04 0.89
N GLU A 147 -6.71 3.66 2.07
CA GLU A 147 -5.60 4.41 2.66
C GLU A 147 -4.38 3.50 2.88
N ARG A 148 -4.62 2.30 3.40
CA ARG A 148 -3.59 1.26 3.56
C ARG A 148 -2.94 0.88 2.23
N ALA A 149 -3.72 0.64 1.18
CA ALA A 149 -3.18 0.31 -0.14
C ALA A 149 -2.32 1.44 -0.70
N ALA A 150 -2.75 2.69 -0.55
CA ALA A 150 -1.99 3.87 -0.97
C ALA A 150 -0.67 4.00 -0.19
N MET A 151 -0.69 3.78 1.13
CA MET A 151 0.54 3.80 1.94
C MET A 151 1.51 2.69 1.57
N LEU A 152 1.05 1.45 1.37
CA LEU A 152 1.89 0.34 0.95
C LEU A 152 2.51 0.61 -0.43
N SER A 153 1.76 1.21 -1.35
CA SER A 153 2.29 1.64 -2.64
C SER A 153 3.38 2.72 -2.49
N ALA A 154 3.19 3.69 -1.58
CA ALA A 154 4.19 4.71 -1.32
C ALA A 154 5.46 4.13 -0.68
N VAL A 155 5.33 3.18 0.26
CA VAL A 155 6.46 2.48 0.87
C VAL A 155 7.26 1.71 -0.17
N ALA A 156 6.59 0.91 -1.01
CA ALA A 156 7.24 0.15 -2.07
C ALA A 156 8.02 1.06 -3.03
N ARG A 157 7.42 2.18 -3.47
CA ARG A 157 8.10 3.14 -4.34
C ARG A 157 9.33 3.77 -3.69
N ASN A 158 9.25 4.10 -2.40
CA ASN A 158 10.39 4.63 -1.66
C ASN A 158 11.50 3.59 -1.53
N GLU A 159 11.15 2.31 -1.32
CA GLU A 159 12.12 1.20 -1.28
C GLU A 159 12.80 0.98 -2.63
N GLU A 160 12.06 1.04 -3.75
CA GLU A 160 12.65 0.99 -5.10
C GLU A 160 13.71 2.07 -5.29
N ILE A 161 13.43 3.32 -4.89
CA ILE A 161 14.38 4.43 -4.99
C ILE A 161 15.59 4.21 -4.09
N VAL A 162 15.39 3.72 -2.87
CA VAL A 162 16.49 3.39 -1.95
C VAL A 162 17.37 2.27 -2.52
N ASN A 163 16.78 1.23 -3.09
CA ASN A 163 17.52 0.11 -3.69
C ASN A 163 18.36 0.57 -4.90
N VAL A 164 17.81 1.48 -5.70
CA VAL A 164 18.55 2.13 -6.79
C VAL A 164 19.74 2.93 -6.25
N ILE A 165 19.55 3.73 -5.20
CA ILE A 165 20.65 4.49 -4.58
C ILE A 165 21.71 3.55 -3.97
N ASP A 166 21.30 2.43 -3.38
CA ASP A 166 22.19 1.46 -2.73
C ASP A 166 23.00 0.61 -3.74
N SER A 167 22.57 0.60 -5.01
CA SER A 167 23.25 -0.10 -6.10
C SER A 167 24.32 0.73 -6.83
N LEU A 168 24.50 2.01 -6.46
CA LEU A 168 25.58 2.89 -6.91
C LEU A 168 26.86 2.71 -6.10
#